data_AF-A0A6P0DQX0-F1
#
_entry.id   AF-A0A6P0DQX0-F1
#
_cell.length_a   1.000
_cell.length_b   1.000
_cell.length_c   1.000
_cell.angle_alpha   90.00
_cell.angle_beta   90.00
_cell.angle_gamma   90.00
#
_symmetry.space_group_name_H-M   'P 1'
#
loop_
_entity.id
_entity.type
_entity.pdbx_description
1 polymer ?
#
loop_
_entity_poly.entity_id
_entity_poly.type
_entity_poly.pdbx_seq_one_letter_code
_entity_poly.pdbx_strand_id
1 'polypeptide(L)'
;AIDGHHEIGRRCRELGVDTIIVFDVHWLVNSEYHINCAPKFEGVYTSNELPHFINNMAYAYPGNVQLGKLIAEVANEMGVKSRAHSETSLELEYGTLVPMRYMNADQRFRTISIAGWCMWHDLPTSARFGLAVRKAIEERYEGTVAILASGSLSHHFANNGTAE
;
A
#
# COMPACT_ATOMS: atom_id res chain seq x y z
N ALA A 1 -15.42 3.24 10.33
CA ALA A 1 -14.38 3.10 9.29
C ALA A 1 -14.59 1.89 8.38
N ILE A 2 -15.04 0.73 8.89
CA ILE A 2 -15.26 -0.50 8.10
C ILE A 2 -16.24 -0.29 6.93
N ASP A 3 -17.42 0.27 7.18
CA ASP A 3 -18.41 0.53 6.11
C ASP A 3 -17.86 1.41 4.98
N GLY A 4 -16.98 2.35 5.32
CA GLY A 4 -16.27 3.17 4.34
C GLY A 4 -15.38 2.35 3.42
N HIS A 5 -14.69 1.33 3.94
CA HIS A 5 -13.90 0.42 3.12
C HIS A 5 -14.79 -0.43 2.20
N HIS A 6 -15.90 -0.96 2.70
CA HIS A 6 -16.85 -1.68 1.85
C HIS A 6 -17.39 -0.81 0.71
N GLU A 7 -17.73 0.46 1.00
CA GLU A 7 -18.20 1.40 -0.01
C GLU A 7 -17.12 1.77 -1.03
N ILE A 8 -15.87 2.00 -0.61
CA ILE A 8 -14.75 2.23 -1.54
C ILE A 8 -14.54 0.98 -2.41
N GLY A 9 -14.60 -0.22 -1.82
CA GLY A 9 -14.49 -1.49 -2.53
C GLY A 9 -15.60 -1.67 -3.58
N ARG A 10 -16.84 -1.28 -3.27
CA ARG A 10 -17.97 -1.29 -4.23
C ARG A 10 -17.69 -0.35 -5.41
N ARG A 11 -17.30 0.90 -5.13
CA ARG A 11 -16.98 1.90 -6.18
C ARG A 11 -15.82 1.47 -7.07
N CYS A 12 -14.78 0.85 -6.50
CA CYS A 12 -13.67 0.31 -7.27
C CYS A 12 -14.14 -0.76 -8.27
N ARG A 13 -15.06 -1.65 -7.86
CA ARG A 13 -15.64 -2.66 -8.77
C ARG A 13 -16.45 -2.02 -9.90
N GLU A 14 -17.26 -1.01 -9.59
CA GLU A 14 -18.06 -0.29 -10.60
C GLU A 14 -17.22 0.47 -11.60
N LEU A 15 -16.09 1.02 -11.17
CA LEU A 15 -15.12 1.70 -12.02
C LEU A 15 -14.19 0.74 -12.79
N GLY A 16 -14.33 -0.57 -12.61
CA GLY A 16 -13.50 -1.56 -13.29
C GLY A 16 -12.05 -1.60 -12.82
N VAL A 17 -11.77 -1.15 -11.59
CA VAL A 17 -10.42 -1.21 -10.99
C VAL A 17 -9.92 -2.65 -10.96
N ASP A 18 -8.69 -2.87 -11.41
CA ASP A 18 -8.03 -4.18 -11.40
C ASP A 18 -6.88 -4.26 -10.37
N THR A 19 -6.32 -3.12 -9.97
CA THR A 19 -5.20 -3.04 -9.02
C THR A 19 -5.42 -1.92 -8.01
N ILE A 20 -5.14 -2.20 -6.75
CA ILE A 20 -5.08 -1.20 -5.67
C ILE A 20 -3.62 -1.00 -5.26
N ILE A 21 -3.17 0.25 -5.32
CA ILE A 21 -1.90 0.67 -4.73
C ILE A 21 -2.19 1.30 -3.37
N VAL A 22 -1.56 0.78 -2.32
CA VAL A 22 -1.66 1.34 -0.98
C VAL A 22 -0.33 2.00 -0.61
N PHE A 23 -0.36 3.29 -0.30
CA PHE A 23 0.72 3.97 0.40
C PHE A 23 0.56 3.72 1.89
N ASP A 24 1.44 2.90 2.45
CA ASP A 24 1.33 2.33 3.78
C ASP A 24 2.22 3.08 4.77
N VAL A 25 1.62 3.89 5.66
CA VAL A 25 2.37 4.63 6.68
C VAL A 25 2.90 3.76 7.82
N HIS A 26 2.66 2.45 7.82
CA HIS A 26 3.30 1.52 8.76
C HIS A 26 4.57 0.89 8.19
N TRP A 27 4.77 0.97 6.87
CA TRP A 27 6.00 0.48 6.26
C TRP A 27 7.09 1.56 6.28
N LEU A 28 7.96 1.45 7.30
CA LEU A 28 9.12 2.30 7.51
C LEU A 28 10.25 1.99 6.51
N VAL A 29 10.75 3.03 5.84
CA VAL A 29 11.97 2.98 5.04
C VAL A 29 12.89 4.16 5.34
N ASN A 30 14.19 3.90 5.29
CA ASN A 30 15.23 4.89 5.61
C ASN A 30 15.79 5.60 4.39
N SER A 31 15.75 4.98 3.21
CA SER A 31 16.38 5.50 1.99
C SER A 31 15.60 5.08 0.77
N GLU A 32 15.47 5.96 -0.21
CA GLU A 32 14.77 5.70 -1.47
C GLU A 32 13.28 5.32 -1.28
N TYR A 33 12.53 5.27 -2.38
CA TYR A 33 11.14 4.81 -2.35
C TYR A 33 11.07 3.32 -2.65
N HIS A 34 10.31 2.57 -1.85
CA HIS A 34 10.21 1.12 -1.96
C HIS A 34 8.78 0.71 -2.34
N ILE A 35 8.69 -0.18 -3.34
CA ILE A 35 7.43 -0.69 -3.89
C ILE A 35 7.44 -2.21 -3.69
N ASN A 36 6.58 -2.74 -2.82
CA ASN A 36 6.38 -4.17 -2.64
C ASN A 36 5.36 -4.65 -3.68
N CYS A 37 5.84 -5.40 -4.67
CA CYS A 37 5.06 -5.86 -5.82
C CYS A 37 5.30 -7.34 -6.13
N ALA A 38 5.51 -8.17 -5.09
CA ALA A 38 5.57 -9.62 -5.21
C ALA A 38 4.36 -10.17 -6.02
N PRO A 39 4.50 -11.29 -6.74
CA PRO A 39 3.40 -11.83 -7.55
C PRO A 39 2.18 -12.29 -6.74
N LYS A 40 2.39 -12.65 -5.47
CA LYS A 40 1.35 -13.04 -4.52
C LYS A 40 1.82 -12.67 -3.10
N PHE A 41 0.88 -12.25 -2.27
CA PHE A 41 1.04 -12.07 -0.83
C PHE A 41 0.20 -13.11 -0.11
N GLU A 42 0.77 -13.81 0.86
CA GLU A 42 0.06 -14.76 1.71
C GLU A 42 0.78 -14.89 3.05
N GLY A 43 0.05 -14.95 4.16
CA GLY A 43 0.63 -15.06 5.48
C GLY A 43 -0.38 -14.95 6.60
N VAL A 44 0.14 -14.89 7.83
CA VAL A 44 -0.64 -14.66 9.06
C VAL A 44 0.02 -13.53 9.83
N TYR A 45 -0.72 -12.45 10.04
CA TYR A 45 -0.18 -11.22 10.63
C TYR A 45 -0.68 -10.99 12.06
N THR A 46 0.21 -10.51 12.92
CA THR A 46 -0.12 -9.92 14.22
C THR A 46 0.53 -8.55 14.29
N SER A 47 -0.23 -7.52 14.67
CA SER A 47 0.28 -6.15 14.77
C SER A 47 1.37 -6.06 15.81
N ASN A 48 2.51 -5.48 15.42
CA ASN A 48 3.60 -5.15 16.31
C ASN A 48 3.25 -3.98 17.24
N GLU A 49 2.39 -3.06 16.80
CA GLU A 49 1.96 -1.89 17.56
C GLU A 49 0.83 -2.23 18.54
N LEU A 50 -0.16 -2.99 18.08
CA LEU A 50 -1.41 -3.28 18.80
C LEU A 50 -1.84 -4.76 18.67
N PRO A 51 -1.06 -5.72 19.20
CA PRO A 51 -1.29 -7.16 19.00
C PRO A 51 -2.62 -7.66 19.57
N HIS A 52 -3.17 -7.00 20.60
CA HIS A 52 -4.46 -7.38 21.18
C HIS A 52 -5.66 -6.99 20.30
N PHE A 53 -5.50 -6.02 19.38
CA PHE A 53 -6.53 -5.64 18.42
C PHE A 53 -6.43 -6.41 17.09
N ILE A 54 -5.22 -6.61 16.58
CA ILE A 54 -4.98 -7.37 15.34
C ILE A 54 -3.97 -8.48 15.66
N ASN A 55 -4.47 -9.72 15.76
CA ASN A 55 -3.66 -10.92 15.93
C ASN A 55 -4.14 -12.04 15.02
N ASN A 56 -3.20 -12.91 14.64
CA ASN A 56 -3.46 -14.15 13.90
C ASN A 56 -4.30 -13.93 12.63
N MET A 57 -4.14 -12.79 11.99
CA MET A 57 -4.91 -12.38 10.83
C MET A 57 -4.34 -13.04 9.57
N ALA A 58 -4.94 -14.14 9.14
CA ALA A 58 -4.63 -14.72 7.84
C ALA A 58 -5.00 -13.75 6.70
N TYR A 59 -4.15 -13.70 5.68
CA TYR A 59 -4.37 -12.90 4.47
C TYR A 59 -3.82 -13.61 3.23
N ALA A 60 -4.43 -13.34 2.07
CA ALA A 60 -3.94 -13.75 0.77
C ALA A 60 -4.42 -12.76 -0.30
N TYR A 61 -3.51 -12.22 -1.11
CA TYR A 61 -3.84 -11.28 -2.19
C TYR A 61 -2.95 -11.52 -3.41
N PRO A 62 -3.49 -11.45 -4.64
CA PRO A 62 -2.65 -11.41 -5.85
C PRO A 62 -1.88 -10.09 -5.89
N GLY A 63 -0.64 -10.11 -6.37
CA GLY A 63 0.15 -8.89 -6.55
C GLY A 63 0.28 -8.45 -8.01
N ASN A 64 1.08 -7.43 -8.27
CA ASN A 64 1.26 -6.86 -9.61
C ASN A 64 2.71 -6.45 -9.88
N VAL A 65 3.52 -7.43 -10.30
CA VAL A 65 4.95 -7.25 -10.61
C VAL A 65 5.17 -6.21 -11.71
N GLN A 66 4.36 -6.27 -12.78
CA GLN A 66 4.51 -5.39 -13.95
C GLN A 66 4.35 -3.92 -13.55
N LEU A 67 3.23 -3.57 -12.90
CA LEU A 67 2.97 -2.19 -12.50
C LEU A 67 3.98 -1.70 -11.44
N GLY A 68 4.37 -2.54 -10.48
CA GLY A 68 5.36 -2.14 -9.48
C GLY A 68 6.74 -1.83 -10.07
N LYS A 69 7.21 -2.65 -11.03
CA LYS A 69 8.47 -2.39 -11.74
C LYS A 69 8.37 -1.13 -12.61
N LEU A 70 7.24 -0.94 -13.29
CA LEU A 70 6.97 0.23 -14.13
C LEU A 70 7.00 1.53 -13.32
N ILE A 71 6.42 1.55 -12.12
CA ILE A 71 6.47 2.71 -11.21
C ILE A 71 7.91 3.06 -10.85
N ALA A 72 8.72 2.06 -10.47
CA ALA A 72 10.12 2.29 -10.12
C ALA A 72 10.92 2.81 -11.33
N GLU A 73 10.69 2.26 -12.52
CA GLU A 73 11.32 2.72 -13.77
C GLU A 73 11.03 4.21 -14.03
N VAL A 74 9.74 4.59 -14.10
CA VAL A 74 9.32 5.98 -14.35
C VAL A 74 9.84 6.94 -13.28
N ALA A 75 9.81 6.53 -12.00
CA ALA A 75 10.37 7.34 -10.93
C ALA A 75 11.87 7.58 -11.09
N ASN A 76 12.64 6.55 -11.44
CA ASN A 76 14.07 6.67 -11.66
C ASN A 76 14.41 7.52 -12.90
N GLU A 77 13.65 7.42 -13.99
CA GLU A 77 13.76 8.32 -15.15
C GLU A 77 13.54 9.79 -14.77
N MET A 78 12.64 10.05 -13.82
CA MET A 78 12.38 11.38 -13.26
C MET A 78 13.37 11.81 -12.18
N GLY A 79 14.45 11.04 -11.95
CA GLY A 79 15.47 11.33 -10.95
C GLY A 79 15.07 11.04 -9.51
N VAL A 80 13.98 10.30 -9.27
CA VAL A 80 13.53 9.87 -7.94
C VAL A 80 13.95 8.41 -7.71
N LYS A 81 14.96 8.21 -6.86
CA LYS A 81 15.51 6.87 -6.58
C LYS A 81 14.47 5.98 -5.92
N SER A 82 14.19 4.86 -6.59
CA SER A 82 13.12 3.94 -6.21
C SER A 82 13.50 2.48 -6.51
N ARG A 83 12.98 1.54 -5.72
CA ARG A 83 13.19 0.09 -5.87
C ARG A 83 11.86 -0.66 -5.84
N ALA A 84 11.67 -1.54 -6.81
CA ALA A 84 10.58 -2.49 -6.85
C ALA A 84 11.05 -3.86 -6.32
N HIS A 85 10.28 -4.45 -5.41
CA HIS A 85 10.56 -5.71 -4.75
C HIS A 85 9.55 -6.76 -5.22
N SER A 86 9.91 -7.53 -6.24
CA SER A 86 9.06 -8.63 -6.77
C SER A 86 9.51 -10.02 -6.31
N GLU A 87 10.77 -10.16 -5.91
CA GLU A 87 11.39 -11.42 -5.48
C GLU A 87 11.92 -11.20 -4.06
N THR A 88 11.02 -11.31 -3.09
CA THR A 88 11.31 -10.95 -1.70
C THR A 88 10.42 -11.71 -0.73
N SER A 89 10.86 -11.80 0.52
CA SER A 89 10.05 -12.30 1.64
C SER A 89 9.34 -11.18 2.39
N LEU A 90 9.34 -9.94 1.87
CA LEU A 90 8.66 -8.81 2.49
C LEU A 90 7.15 -9.07 2.58
N GLU A 91 6.65 -9.05 3.80
CA GLU A 91 5.22 -9.13 4.11
C GLU A 91 4.52 -7.77 3.88
N LEU A 92 3.21 -7.73 4.14
CA LEU A 92 2.43 -6.51 4.11
C LEU A 92 2.21 -6.02 5.54
N GLU A 93 2.32 -4.71 5.74
CA GLU A 93 1.97 -4.08 7.02
C GLU A 93 0.47 -3.86 7.16
N TYR A 94 0.01 -3.63 8.38
CA TYR A 94 -1.42 -3.55 8.65
C TYR A 94 -2.11 -2.34 7.98
N GLY A 95 -1.36 -1.29 7.63
CA GLY A 95 -1.87 -0.17 6.83
C GLY A 95 -2.34 -0.62 5.45
N THR A 96 -1.75 -1.66 4.88
CA THR A 96 -2.21 -2.33 3.65
C THR A 96 -3.26 -3.40 3.96
N LEU A 97 -3.01 -4.23 4.98
CA LEU A 97 -3.86 -5.40 5.26
C LEU A 97 -5.28 -5.02 5.68
N VAL A 98 -5.46 -3.97 6.49
CA VAL A 98 -6.78 -3.58 6.99
C VAL A 98 -7.72 -3.13 5.85
N PRO A 99 -7.32 -2.22 4.95
CA PRO A 99 -8.13 -1.91 3.78
C PRO A 99 -8.42 -3.14 2.92
N MET A 100 -7.41 -3.97 2.65
CA MET A 100 -7.59 -5.14 1.80
C MET A 100 -8.52 -6.19 2.41
N ARG A 101 -8.51 -6.36 3.73
CA ARG A 101 -9.43 -7.27 4.44
C ARG A 101 -10.89 -6.94 4.17
N TYR A 102 -11.24 -5.66 4.17
CA TYR A 102 -12.64 -5.22 3.99
C TYR A 102 -13.01 -4.93 2.53
N MET A 103 -12.05 -4.59 1.68
CA MET A 103 -12.27 -4.25 0.27
C MET A 103 -12.12 -5.44 -0.69
N ASN A 104 -11.24 -6.38 -0.36
CA ASN A 104 -10.64 -7.34 -1.29
C ASN A 104 -10.61 -8.79 -0.74
N ALA A 105 -11.55 -9.14 0.14
CA ALA A 105 -11.64 -10.50 0.71
C ALA A 105 -11.88 -11.59 -0.36
N ASP A 106 -12.48 -11.21 -1.50
CA ASP A 106 -12.70 -12.05 -2.67
C ASP A 106 -11.49 -12.11 -3.62
N GLN A 107 -10.37 -11.44 -3.28
CA GLN A 107 -9.15 -11.37 -4.08
C GLN A 107 -9.37 -10.82 -5.50
N ARG A 108 -10.40 -9.98 -5.68
CA ARG A 108 -10.74 -9.36 -6.97
C ARG A 108 -9.64 -8.43 -7.48
N PHE A 109 -9.01 -7.67 -6.59
CA PHE A 109 -8.00 -6.68 -6.93
C PHE A 109 -6.60 -7.25 -6.72
N ARG A 110 -5.69 -6.93 -7.64
CA ARG A 110 -4.25 -7.04 -7.38
C ARG A 110 -3.82 -5.98 -6.37
N THR A 111 -2.82 -6.28 -5.57
CA THR A 111 -2.33 -5.39 -4.50
C THR A 111 -0.88 -4.99 -4.77
N ILE A 112 -0.56 -3.71 -4.58
CA ILE A 112 0.81 -3.21 -4.43
C ILE A 112 0.84 -2.41 -3.13
N SER A 113 1.85 -2.64 -2.30
CA SER A 113 2.14 -1.78 -1.15
C SER A 113 3.34 -0.91 -1.47
N ILE A 114 3.26 0.37 -1.12
CA ILE A 114 4.34 1.34 -1.28
C ILE A 114 4.61 1.94 0.09
N ALA A 115 5.88 2.03 0.48
CA ALA A 115 6.25 2.60 1.76
C ALA A 115 5.79 4.06 1.86
N GLY A 116 4.99 4.35 2.89
CA GLY A 116 4.51 5.69 3.23
C GLY A 116 5.25 6.31 4.42
N TRP A 117 5.95 5.50 5.23
CA TRP A 117 6.75 6.01 6.34
C TRP A 117 8.21 6.22 5.92
N CYS A 118 8.41 7.37 5.30
CA CYS A 118 9.66 7.75 4.67
C CYS A 118 10.51 8.62 5.60
N MET A 119 11.25 8.01 6.54
CA MET A 119 11.86 8.69 7.70
C MET A 119 12.76 9.90 7.35
N TRP A 120 13.55 9.78 6.28
CA TRP A 120 14.55 10.79 5.88
C TRP A 120 14.21 11.47 4.55
N HIS A 121 12.97 11.36 4.07
CA HIS A 121 12.55 11.97 2.81
C HIS A 121 11.96 13.36 3.01
N ASP A 122 12.13 14.22 2.02
CA ASP A 122 11.46 15.53 1.98
C ASP A 122 10.13 15.47 1.20
N LEU A 123 9.20 16.37 1.57
CA LEU A 123 7.87 16.46 0.94
C LEU A 123 7.93 16.79 -0.56
N PRO A 124 8.78 17.72 -1.05
CA PRO A 124 8.92 17.96 -2.49
C PRO A 124 9.31 16.70 -3.28
N THR A 125 10.24 15.90 -2.78
CA THR A 125 10.65 14.64 -3.41
C THR A 125 9.51 13.61 -3.35
N SER A 126 8.75 13.57 -2.25
CA SER A 126 7.56 12.70 -2.14
C SER A 126 6.48 13.08 -3.15
N ALA A 127 6.26 14.38 -3.38
CA ALA A 127 5.35 14.87 -4.40
C ALA A 127 5.82 14.47 -5.82
N ARG A 128 7.13 14.54 -6.11
CA ARG A 128 7.69 14.05 -7.38
C ARG A 128 7.52 12.54 -7.54
N PHE A 129 7.64 11.76 -6.47
CA PHE A 129 7.38 10.33 -6.51
C PHE A 129 5.90 10.04 -6.81
N GLY A 130 4.96 10.76 -6.17
CA GLY A 130 3.54 10.67 -6.49
C GLY A 130 3.22 11.02 -7.94
N LEU A 131 3.89 12.03 -8.50
CA LEU A 131 3.79 12.35 -9.93
C LEU A 131 4.31 11.20 -10.80
N ALA A 132 5.43 10.57 -10.45
CA ALA A 132 5.96 9.43 -11.20
C ALA A 132 5.00 8.23 -11.18
N VAL A 133 4.37 7.94 -10.04
CA VAL A 133 3.33 6.90 -9.92
C VAL A 133 2.17 7.21 -10.87
N ARG A 134 1.67 8.45 -10.88
CA ARG A 134 0.60 8.87 -11.79
C ARG A 134 1.00 8.70 -13.25
N LYS A 135 2.18 9.16 -13.65
CA LYS A 135 2.67 9.04 -15.04
C LYS A 135 2.84 7.57 -15.46
N ALA A 136 3.35 6.72 -14.59
CA ALA A 136 3.44 5.28 -14.84
C ALA A 136 2.07 4.66 -15.15
N ILE A 137 1.04 5.05 -14.39
CA ILE A 137 -0.33 4.57 -14.58
C ILE A 137 -0.95 5.13 -15.86
N GLU A 138 -0.97 6.46 -16.01
CA GLU A 138 -1.69 7.13 -17.09
C GLU A 138 -1.03 6.97 -18.47
N GLU A 139 0.30 6.86 -18.54
CA GLU A 139 1.03 6.88 -19.82
C GLU A 139 1.47 5.49 -20.30
N ARG A 140 1.64 4.51 -19.39
CA ARG A 140 2.34 3.26 -19.71
C ARG A 140 1.66 1.98 -19.20
N TYR A 141 0.66 2.07 -18.33
CA TYR A 141 -0.01 0.89 -17.77
C TYR A 141 -1.35 0.64 -18.45
N GLU A 142 -1.56 -0.59 -18.90
CA GLU A 142 -2.87 -1.05 -19.39
C GLU A 142 -3.69 -1.60 -18.22
N GLY A 143 -4.49 -0.75 -17.60
CA GLY A 143 -5.40 -1.13 -16.52
C GLY A 143 -5.99 0.07 -15.78
N THR A 144 -6.91 -0.20 -14.88
CA THR A 144 -7.54 0.80 -14.01
C THR A 144 -7.06 0.61 -12.58
N VAL A 145 -6.45 1.64 -12.01
CA VAL A 145 -5.79 1.58 -10.71
C VAL A 145 -6.49 2.51 -9.72
N ALA A 146 -6.74 2.03 -8.51
CA ALA A 146 -7.11 2.87 -7.38
C ALA A 146 -5.89 3.11 -6.47
N ILE A 147 -5.75 4.34 -5.98
CA ILE A 147 -4.68 4.72 -5.05
C ILE A 147 -5.29 5.01 -3.68
N LEU A 148 -4.75 4.38 -2.64
CA LEU A 148 -5.12 4.63 -1.25
C LEU A 148 -3.93 5.23 -0.50
N ALA A 149 -4.10 6.43 0.05
CA ALA A 149 -3.21 6.97 1.07
C ALA A 149 -3.66 6.43 2.43
N SER A 150 -3.05 5.33 2.88
CA SER A 150 -3.46 4.64 4.10
C SER A 150 -2.72 5.19 5.30
N GLY A 151 -3.36 6.14 5.99
CA GLY A 151 -2.89 6.75 7.23
C GLY A 151 -4.01 7.52 7.92
N SER A 152 -3.86 7.77 9.21
CA SER A 152 -4.82 8.57 9.99
C SER A 152 -4.50 10.06 9.95
N LEU A 153 -5.45 10.89 10.39
CA LEU A 153 -5.27 12.33 10.57
C LEU A 153 -4.61 12.63 11.93
N SER A 154 -5.36 13.11 12.92
CA SER A 154 -4.86 13.31 14.28
C SER A 154 -4.46 11.97 14.90
N HIS A 155 -3.20 11.86 15.32
CA HIS A 155 -2.63 10.60 15.79
C HIS A 155 -2.18 10.68 17.25
N HIS A 156 -3.10 11.11 18.12
CA HIS A 156 -2.91 11.06 19.56
C HIS A 156 -3.65 9.83 20.11
N PHE A 157 -2.89 8.81 20.50
CA PHE A 157 -3.43 7.62 21.13
C PHE A 157 -3.88 7.87 22.57
N ALA A 158 -4.64 6.92 23.12
CA ALA A 158 -4.89 6.88 24.56
C ALA A 158 -3.55 6.83 25.31
N ASN A 159 -3.49 7.49 26.47
CA ASN A 159 -2.33 7.41 27.33
C ASN A 159 -2.16 5.96 27.84
N ASN A 160 -0.92 5.59 28.20
CA ASN A 160 -0.66 4.26 28.76
C ASN A 160 -1.58 3.99 29.97
N GLY A 161 -2.34 2.90 29.92
CA GLY A 161 -3.32 2.52 30.95
C GLY A 161 -4.70 3.16 30.82
N THR A 162 -4.99 3.91 29.74
CA THR A 162 -6.31 4.55 29.52
C THR A 162 -6.98 4.11 28.21
N ALA A 163 -6.52 3.02 27.61
CA ALA A 163 -6.98 2.52 26.31
C ALA A 163 -8.16 1.54 26.41
N GLU A 164 -8.67 1.28 27.62
CA GLU A 164 -9.86 0.45 27.87
C GLU A 164 -11.16 1.17 27.51
#